data_AF-A0A139P8B1-F1
#
_entry.id   AF-A0A139P8B1-F1
#
_cell.length_a   1.000
_cell.length_b   1.000
_cell.length_c   1.000
_cell.angle_alpha   90.00
_cell.angle_beta   90.00
_cell.angle_gamma   90.00
#
_symmetry.space_group_name_H-M   'P 1'
#
loop_
_entity.id
_entity.type
_entity.pdbx_description
1 polymer ?
#
loop_
_entity_poly.entity_id
_entity_poly.type
_entity_poly.pdbx_seq_one_letter_code
_entity_poly.pdbx_strand_id
1 'polypeptide(L)'
;MLGLFFGFSENSGAAKDRKRGLQLTAAVLVLLAGLLICEGGMVLLPFMLLTYLFRNQLFFRNLAYIIWAGVLFAMSIQIYPTLQDTLSLLLYNSDWLFITVLPLIYLYNGRRGSRSIWSKYFFYVFYPAHLWLIAWLAFWVK
;
A
#
# COMPACT_ATOMS: atom_id res chain seq x y z
N MET A 1 6.41 19.50 -6.08
CA MET A 1 6.19 18.23 -6.82
C MET A 1 4.72 17.78 -6.86
N LEU A 2 3.90 18.02 -5.82
CA LEU A 2 2.42 17.93 -5.91
C LEU A 2 1.85 18.72 -7.11
N GLY A 3 2.39 19.92 -7.36
CA GLY A 3 1.95 20.79 -8.46
C GLY A 3 2.21 20.28 -9.87
N LEU A 4 3.13 19.33 -10.05
CA LEU A 4 3.43 18.77 -11.37
C LEU A 4 2.46 17.63 -11.74
N PHE A 5 1.99 16.89 -10.73
CA PHE A 5 1.04 15.78 -10.92
C PHE A 5 -0.42 16.24 -10.90
N PHE A 6 -0.73 17.29 -10.14
CA PHE A 6 -2.09 17.84 -9.99
C PHE A 6 -2.26 19.25 -10.60
N GLY A 7 -1.26 19.81 -11.27
CA GLY A 7 -1.39 21.10 -11.95
C GLY A 7 -1.49 22.33 -11.03
N PHE A 8 -0.92 22.26 -9.81
CA PHE A 8 -0.73 23.45 -8.96
C PHE A 8 0.37 24.34 -9.56
N SER A 9 -0.05 25.27 -10.42
CA SER A 9 0.76 26.32 -11.02
C SER A 9 0.16 27.66 -10.58
N GLU A 10 1.00 28.55 -10.08
CA GLU A 10 0.65 29.81 -9.40
C GLU A 10 -0.09 30.85 -10.25
N ASN A 11 -0.29 30.61 -11.55
CA ASN A 11 -0.98 31.56 -12.42
C ASN A 11 -2.45 31.12 -12.65
N SER A 12 -3.41 31.74 -11.95
CA SER A 12 -4.83 31.37 -11.93
C SER A 12 -5.64 32.11 -13.01
N GLY A 13 -6.25 31.36 -13.93
CA GLY A 13 -7.26 31.88 -14.85
C GLY A 13 -8.47 30.93 -14.89
N ALA A 14 -9.69 31.45 -15.05
CA ALA A 14 -10.94 30.69 -14.89
C ALA A 14 -11.06 29.42 -15.77
N ALA A 15 -10.50 29.42 -17.00
CA ALA A 15 -10.46 28.23 -17.86
C ALA A 15 -9.48 27.14 -17.36
N LYS A 16 -8.46 27.53 -16.58
CA LYS A 16 -7.50 26.63 -15.95
C LYS A 16 -8.10 25.94 -14.73
N ASP A 17 -8.95 26.64 -13.98
CA ASP A 17 -9.65 26.08 -12.80
C ASP A 17 -10.72 25.05 -13.18
N ARG A 18 -11.40 25.22 -14.33
CA ARG A 18 -12.31 24.18 -14.86
C ARG A 18 -11.59 22.88 -15.24
N LYS A 19 -10.40 22.98 -15.87
CA LYS A 19 -9.58 21.80 -16.21
C LYS A 19 -9.02 21.12 -14.97
N ARG A 20 -8.71 21.87 -13.91
CA ARG A 20 -8.30 21.33 -12.60
C ARG A 20 -9.39 20.53 -11.93
N GLY A 21 -10.63 21.02 -11.93
CA GLY A 21 -11.77 20.27 -11.40
C GLY A 21 -11.93 18.91 -12.08
N LEU A 22 -11.83 18.88 -13.42
CA LEU A 22 -11.91 17.65 -14.20
C LEU A 22 -10.74 16.68 -13.91
N GLN A 23 -9.53 17.19 -13.71
CA GLN A 23 -8.37 16.37 -13.39
C GLN A 23 -8.48 15.75 -11.99
N LEU A 24 -8.96 16.52 -11.01
CA LEU A 24 -9.18 16.02 -9.66
C LEU A 24 -10.28 14.96 -9.63
N THR A 25 -11.40 15.18 -10.31
CA THR A 25 -12.46 14.18 -10.40
C THR A 25 -11.98 12.91 -11.11
N ALA A 26 -11.25 13.04 -12.22
CA ALA A 26 -10.66 11.89 -12.89
C ALA A 26 -9.67 11.12 -11.98
N ALA A 27 -8.81 11.82 -11.23
CA ALA A 27 -7.88 11.20 -10.30
C ALA A 27 -8.59 10.45 -9.16
N VAL A 28 -9.65 11.04 -8.60
CA VAL A 28 -10.48 10.39 -7.57
C VAL A 28 -11.17 9.16 -8.13
N LEU A 29 -11.74 9.23 -9.33
CA LEU A 29 -12.38 8.08 -9.97
C LEU A 29 -11.40 6.93 -10.23
N VAL A 30 -10.20 7.24 -10.71
CA VAL A 30 -9.15 6.22 -10.91
C VAL A 30 -8.70 5.62 -9.59
N LEU A 31 -8.56 6.42 -8.54
CA LEU A 31 -8.20 5.94 -7.21
C LEU A 31 -9.29 5.03 -6.63
N LEU A 32 -10.56 5.41 -6.75
CA LEU A 32 -11.70 4.58 -6.33
C LEU A 32 -11.80 3.29 -7.14
N ALA A 33 -11.61 3.34 -8.46
CA ALA A 33 -11.58 2.16 -9.31
C ALA A 33 -10.44 1.22 -8.90
N GLY A 34 -9.24 1.76 -8.65
CA GLY A 34 -8.11 0.97 -8.17
C GLY A 34 -8.33 0.38 -6.78
N LEU A 35 -9.04 1.07 -5.88
CA LEU A 35 -9.37 0.54 -4.55
C LEU A 35 -10.31 -0.68 -4.61
N LEU A 36 -11.26 -0.68 -5.55
CA LEU A 36 -12.32 -1.69 -5.62
C LEU A 36 -12.01 -2.86 -6.57
N ILE A 37 -11.24 -2.60 -7.63
CA ILE A 37 -11.04 -3.58 -8.72
C ILE A 37 -9.67 -4.27 -8.58
N CYS A 38 -8.64 -3.58 -8.09
CA CYS A 38 -7.32 -4.16 -7.98
C CYS A 38 -7.17 -5.00 -6.71
N GLU A 39 -6.60 -6.19 -6.86
CA GLU A 39 -6.19 -7.01 -5.73
C GLU A 39 -5.16 -6.27 -4.87
N GLY A 40 -5.38 -6.22 -3.56
CA GLY A 40 -4.59 -5.43 -2.63
C GLY A 40 -4.76 -3.91 -2.75
N GLY A 41 -5.71 -3.42 -3.57
CA GLY A 41 -5.97 -1.99 -3.77
C GLY A 41 -6.27 -1.26 -2.46
N MET A 42 -7.08 -1.85 -1.59
CA MET A 42 -7.42 -1.35 -0.26
C MET A 42 -6.21 -1.21 0.68
N VAL A 43 -5.13 -1.95 0.45
CA VAL A 43 -3.90 -1.83 1.25
C VAL A 43 -2.93 -0.88 0.58
N LEU A 44 -2.59 -1.15 -0.69
CA LEU A 44 -1.49 -0.49 -1.40
C LEU A 44 -1.78 0.99 -1.69
N LEU A 45 -2.99 1.34 -2.14
CA LEU A 45 -3.30 2.72 -2.51
C LEU A 45 -3.34 3.64 -1.27
N PRO A 46 -4.03 3.29 -0.17
CA PRO A 46 -3.95 4.07 1.06
C PRO A 46 -2.53 4.11 1.63
N PHE A 47 -1.81 2.99 1.63
CA PHE A 47 -0.41 2.97 2.06
C PHE A 47 0.45 3.98 1.28
N MET A 48 0.37 3.99 -0.05
CA MET A 48 1.11 4.94 -0.88
C MET A 48 0.70 6.39 -0.60
N LEU A 49 -0.60 6.67 -0.48
CA LEU A 49 -1.11 8.01 -0.21
C LEU A 49 -0.68 8.52 1.16
N LEU A 50 -0.85 7.70 2.21
CA LEU A 50 -0.43 8.03 3.58
C LEU A 50 1.09 8.23 3.67
N THR A 51 1.87 7.36 3.01
CA THR A 51 3.34 7.51 2.92
C THR A 51 3.70 8.85 2.29
N TYR A 52 3.00 9.24 1.22
CA TYR A 52 3.25 10.46 0.48
C TYR A 52 2.91 11.71 1.31
N LEU A 53 1.72 11.74 1.92
CA LEU A 53 1.23 12.87 2.71
C LEU A 53 2.07 13.10 3.96
N PHE A 54 2.43 12.03 4.67
CA PHE A 54 3.17 12.10 5.94
C PHE A 54 4.66 11.77 5.79
N ARG A 55 5.22 11.87 4.57
CA ARG A 55 6.61 11.47 4.28
C ARG A 55 7.65 12.06 5.23
N ASN A 56 7.48 13.34 5.59
CA ASN A 56 8.40 14.08 6.44
C ASN A 56 8.02 14.03 7.93
N GLN A 57 6.90 13.41 8.27
CA GLN A 57 6.29 13.43 9.60
C GLN A 57 6.15 12.01 10.14
N LEU A 58 7.25 11.45 10.64
CA LEU A 58 7.35 10.03 11.03
C LEU A 58 6.26 9.60 12.02
N PHE A 59 5.98 10.44 13.03
CA PHE A 59 4.93 10.17 14.01
C PHE A 59 3.55 10.02 13.36
N PHE A 60 3.13 11.01 12.56
CA PHE A 60 1.84 10.99 11.90
C PHE A 60 1.73 9.89 10.85
N ARG A 61 2.81 9.59 10.13
CA ARG A 61 2.86 8.46 9.20
C ARG A 61 2.59 7.14 9.91
N ASN A 62 3.30 6.89 11.01
CA ASN A 62 3.15 5.64 11.76
C ASN A 62 1.77 5.54 12.40
N LEU A 63 1.28 6.63 12.99
CA LEU A 63 -0.07 6.70 13.54
C LEU A 63 -1.11 6.40 12.46
N ALA A 64 -0.98 6.99 11.27
CA ALA A 64 -1.87 6.71 10.15
C ALA A 64 -1.82 5.25 9.71
N TYR A 65 -0.63 4.61 9.72
CA TYR A 65 -0.54 3.18 9.41
C TYR A 65 -1.21 2.31 10.48
N ILE A 66 -1.01 2.63 11.77
CA ILE A 66 -1.65 1.89 12.86
C ILE A 66 -3.17 2.02 12.78
N ILE A 67 -3.68 3.23 12.54
CA ILE A 67 -5.11 3.48 12.36
C ILE A 67 -5.64 2.70 11.15
N TRP A 68 -4.94 2.77 10.01
CA TRP A 68 -5.37 2.07 8.81
C TRP A 68 -5.34 0.54 8.98
N ALA A 69 -4.32 0.00 9.66
CA ALA A 69 -4.26 -1.41 10.02
C ALA A 69 -5.42 -1.81 10.94
N GLY A 70 -5.79 -0.95 11.89
CA GLY A 70 -6.96 -1.15 12.73
C GLY A 70 -8.28 -1.17 11.94
N VAL A 71 -8.43 -0.29 10.93
CA VAL A 71 -9.60 -0.30 10.04
C VAL A 71 -9.68 -1.60 9.24
N LEU A 72 -8.58 -2.01 8.61
CA LEU A 72 -8.52 -3.28 7.88
C LEU A 72 -8.75 -4.50 8.79
N PHE A 73 -8.25 -4.45 10.03
CA PHE A 73 -8.49 -5.49 11.03
C PHE A 73 -9.98 -5.58 11.38
N ALA A 74 -10.62 -4.44 11.66
CA ALA A 74 -12.05 -4.39 11.96
C ALA A 74 -12.92 -4.88 10.78
N MET A 75 -12.48 -4.65 9.54
CA MET A 75 -13.17 -5.15 8.34
C MET A 75 -12.95 -6.65 8.10
N SER A 76 -11.82 -7.22 8.56
CA SER A 76 -11.45 -8.62 8.33
C SER A 76 -11.85 -9.57 9.46
N ILE A 77 -12.01 -9.07 10.69
CA ILE A 77 -12.37 -9.90 11.84
C ILE A 77 -13.83 -10.38 11.76
N GLN A 78 -13.99 -11.70 11.81
CA GLN A 78 -15.28 -12.37 11.93
C GLN A 78 -15.14 -13.48 12.95
N ILE A 79 -16.07 -13.55 13.91
CA ILE A 79 -16.02 -14.54 15.00
C ILE A 79 -16.77 -15.79 14.56
N TYR A 80 -16.06 -16.91 14.52
CA TYR A 80 -16.60 -18.23 14.20
C TYR A 80 -16.76 -19.09 15.46
N PRO A 81 -17.55 -20.18 15.41
CA PRO A 81 -17.79 -21.04 16.56
C PRO A 81 -16.51 -21.60 17.18
N THR A 82 -15.47 -21.84 16.37
CA THR A 82 -14.16 -22.26 16.87
C THR A 82 -13.14 -21.14 16.75
N LEU A 83 -12.20 -21.10 17.70
CA LEU A 83 -11.07 -20.19 17.66
C LEU A 83 -10.15 -20.51 16.47
N GLN A 84 -10.03 -21.78 16.10
CA GLN A 84 -9.22 -22.20 14.95
C GLN A 84 -9.76 -21.63 13.63
N ASP A 85 -11.08 -21.72 13.40
CA ASP A 85 -11.69 -21.17 12.19
C ASP A 85 -11.59 -19.64 12.16
N THR A 86 -11.82 -19.01 13.32
CA THR A 86 -11.66 -17.55 13.48
C THR A 86 -10.25 -17.09 13.09
N LEU A 87 -9.22 -17.73 13.64
CA LEU A 87 -7.84 -17.38 13.33
C LEU A 87 -7.47 -17.71 11.88
N SER A 88 -7.92 -18.84 11.36
CA SER A 88 -7.59 -19.27 9.98
C SER A 88 -8.15 -18.29 8.96
N LEU A 89 -9.40 -17.85 9.13
CA LEU A 89 -10.05 -16.91 8.21
C LEU A 89 -9.58 -15.46 8.39
N LEU A 90 -9.19 -15.08 9.62
CA LEU A 90 -8.54 -13.79 9.88
C LEU A 90 -7.15 -13.72 9.21
N LEU A 91 -6.39 -14.81 9.25
CA LEU A 91 -5.08 -14.91 8.60
C LEU A 91 -5.19 -15.09 7.08
N TYR A 92 -6.29 -15.66 6.59
CA TYR A 92 -6.60 -15.65 5.15
C TYR A 92 -6.84 -14.21 4.65
N ASN A 93 -7.55 -13.39 5.43
CA ASN A 93 -7.80 -11.97 5.14
C ASN A 93 -6.78 -11.05 5.84
N SER A 94 -5.48 -11.34 5.67
CA SER A 94 -4.39 -10.72 6.43
C SER A 94 -3.97 -9.32 5.99
N ASP A 95 -4.78 -8.59 5.22
CA ASP A 95 -4.43 -7.26 4.70
C ASP A 95 -4.01 -6.26 5.79
N TRP A 96 -4.57 -6.41 6.99
CA TRP A 96 -4.23 -5.61 8.17
C TRP A 96 -2.78 -5.81 8.66
N LEU A 97 -2.13 -6.93 8.32
CA LEU A 97 -0.73 -7.20 8.65
C LEU A 97 0.25 -6.35 7.83
N PHE A 98 -0.20 -5.51 6.90
CA PHE A 98 0.70 -4.57 6.19
C PHE A 98 1.52 -3.70 7.15
N ILE A 99 1.04 -3.48 8.38
CA ILE A 99 1.75 -2.73 9.43
C ILE A 99 3.14 -3.29 9.75
N THR A 100 3.37 -4.58 9.47
CA THR A 100 4.68 -5.24 9.60
C THR A 100 5.75 -4.67 8.67
N VAL A 101 5.39 -3.80 7.74
CA VAL A 101 6.34 -3.01 6.94
C VAL A 101 7.12 -1.98 7.77
N LEU A 102 6.60 -1.57 8.94
CA LEU A 102 7.23 -0.53 9.76
C LEU A 102 8.69 -0.86 10.13
N PRO A 103 9.02 -2.04 10.68
CA PRO A 103 10.40 -2.47 10.88
C PRO A 103 11.29 -2.33 9.63
N LEU A 104 10.79 -2.73 8.46
CA LEU A 104 11.54 -2.63 7.20
C LEU A 104 11.82 -1.18 6.80
N ILE A 105 10.84 -0.29 7.03
CA ILE A 105 11.01 1.15 6.81
C ILE A 105 12.04 1.74 7.78
N TYR A 106 12.11 1.26 9.02
CA TYR A 106 13.10 1.73 9.99
C TYR A 106 14.53 1.26 9.69
N LEU A 107 14.68 0.10 9.04
CA LEU A 107 15.97 -0.37 8.54
C LEU A 107 16.45 0.41 7.31
N TYR A 108 15.58 1.22 6.69
CA TYR A 108 15.94 2.00 5.52
C TYR A 108 16.70 3.27 5.88
N ASN A 109 17.87 3.46 5.27
CA ASN A 109 18.80 4.56 5.52
C ASN A 109 18.40 5.89 4.82
N GLY A 110 17.26 5.95 4.13
CA GLY A 110 16.80 7.15 3.43
C GLY A 110 17.51 7.46 2.11
N ARG A 111 18.56 6.72 1.73
CA ARG A 111 19.34 6.95 0.51
C ARG A 111 18.83 6.08 -0.63
N ARG A 112 18.90 6.61 -1.85
CA ARG A 112 18.57 5.83 -3.05
C ARG A 112 19.41 4.56 -3.11
N GLY A 113 18.77 3.43 -3.39
CA GLY A 113 19.44 2.15 -3.54
C GLY A 113 20.49 2.13 -4.67
N SER A 114 21.41 1.17 -4.61
CA SER A 114 22.45 0.95 -5.63
C SER A 114 21.84 0.79 -7.03
N ARG A 115 22.54 1.28 -8.07
CA ARG A 115 22.16 1.11 -9.49
C ARG A 115 22.85 -0.08 -10.16
N SER A 116 23.31 -1.06 -9.39
CA SER A 116 23.95 -2.24 -9.96
C SER A 116 22.96 -3.09 -10.80
N ILE A 117 23.52 -3.91 -11.68
CA ILE A 117 22.74 -4.90 -12.45
C ILE A 117 21.98 -5.82 -11.47
N TRP A 118 22.63 -6.26 -10.40
CA TRP A 118 22.01 -7.08 -9.35
C TRP A 118 20.78 -6.44 -8.72
N SER A 119 20.82 -5.17 -8.32
CA SER A 119 19.66 -4.51 -7.70
C SER A 119 18.50 -4.31 -8.69
N LYS A 120 18.81 -4.16 -9.98
CA LYS A 120 17.81 -4.09 -11.05
C LYS A 120 17.09 -5.42 -11.27
N TYR A 121 17.83 -6.53 -11.26
CA TYR A 121 17.28 -7.85 -11.56
C TYR A 121 16.81 -8.62 -10.33
N PHE A 122 17.17 -8.19 -9.11
CA PHE A 122 16.77 -8.85 -7.86
C PHE A 122 15.26 -9.10 -7.81
N PHE A 123 14.43 -8.10 -8.10
CA PHE A 123 12.97 -8.26 -8.07
C PHE A 123 12.46 -9.32 -9.05
N TYR A 124 13.02 -9.38 -10.26
CA TYR A 124 12.60 -10.34 -11.29
C TYR A 124 12.95 -11.78 -10.96
N VAL A 125 14.00 -12.01 -10.15
CA VAL A 125 14.36 -13.34 -9.66
C VAL A 125 13.60 -13.65 -8.37
N PHE A 126 13.59 -12.70 -7.43
CA PHE A 126 12.94 -12.85 -6.14
C PHE A 126 11.44 -13.10 -6.29
N TYR A 127 10.76 -12.39 -7.19
CA TYR A 127 9.31 -12.51 -7.37
C TYR A 127 8.84 -13.95 -7.71
N PRO A 128 9.32 -14.61 -8.76
CA PRO A 128 8.98 -16.01 -9.01
C PRO A 128 9.54 -16.93 -7.92
N ALA A 129 10.75 -16.69 -7.42
CA ALA A 129 11.40 -17.58 -6.46
C ALA A 129 10.67 -17.67 -5.11
N HIS A 130 10.19 -16.55 -4.55
CA HIS A 130 9.49 -16.59 -3.27
C HIS A 130 8.11 -17.26 -3.39
N LEU A 131 7.41 -17.12 -4.53
CA LEU A 131 6.16 -17.85 -4.80
C LEU A 131 6.42 -19.36 -4.88
N TRP A 132 7.49 -19.77 -5.57
CA TRP A 132 7.93 -21.16 -5.62
C TRP A 132 8.27 -21.70 -4.23
N LEU A 133 8.99 -20.92 -3.42
CA LEU A 133 9.35 -21.30 -2.06
C LEU A 133 8.10 -21.50 -1.18
N ILE A 134 7.13 -20.58 -1.24
CA ILE A 134 5.88 -20.69 -0.48
C ILE A 134 5.10 -21.93 -0.94
N ALA A 135 4.97 -22.16 -2.25
CA ALA A 135 4.30 -23.34 -2.79
C ALA A 135 5.00 -24.65 -2.38
N TRP A 136 6.33 -24.66 -2.38
CA TRP A 136 7.12 -25.79 -1.93
C TRP A 136 6.91 -26.05 -0.44
N LEU A 137 6.98 -25.03 0.42
CA LEU A 137 6.70 -25.17 1.86
C LEU A 137 5.27 -25.67 2.11
N ALA A 138 4.28 -25.15 1.38
CA ALA A 138 2.89 -25.59 1.48
C ALA A 138 2.69 -27.06 1.05
N PHE A 139 3.53 -27.59 0.16
CA PHE A 139 3.51 -29.01 -0.20
C PHE A 139 3.95 -29.91 0.96
N TRP A 140 4.91 -29.45 1.78
CA TRP A 140 5.45 -30.21 2.91
C TRP A 140 4.62 -30.05 4.19
N VAL A 141 4.01 -28.90 4.39
CA VAL A 141 3.11 -28.63 5.51
C VAL A 141 1.71 -29.13 5.13
N LYS A 142 1.44 -30.41 5.39
CA LYS A 142 0.12 -31.02 5.30
C LYS A 142 -0.55 -31.08 6.67
#